data_AF-A0A7C7VDM7-F1
#
_entry.id   AF-A0A7C7VDM7-F1
#
_cell.length_a   1.000
_cell.length_b   1.000
_cell.length_c   1.000
_cell.angle_alpha   90.00
_cell.angle_beta   90.00
_cell.angle_gamma   90.00
#
_symmetry.space_group_name_H-M   'P 1'
#
loop_
_entity.id
_entity.type
_entity.pdbx_description
1 polymer ?
#
loop_
_entity_poly.entity_id
_entity_poly.type
_entity_poly.pdbx_seq_one_letter_code
_entity_poly.pdbx_strand_id
1 'polypeptide(L)'
;MHAAKGLEFSVVFWAGCEAGIIPWKDADMEEEEQLFYVGCTRAWEKLFLTCAGRRRLYGRLSTMVESPFISRIPEGLAGRTVVRKKKVQRRARQLSLF
;
A
#
# COMPACT_ATOMS: atom_id res chain seq x y z
N MET A 1 -1.33 -5.11 11.13
CA MET A 1 -1.40 -6.51 10.66
C MET A 1 -1.86 -7.44 11.78
N HIS A 2 -1.16 -7.48 12.92
CA HIS A 2 -1.51 -8.34 14.06
C HIS A 2 -2.96 -8.19 14.59
N ALA A 3 -3.51 -6.96 14.58
CA ALA A 3 -4.89 -6.71 15.03
C ALA A 3 -5.98 -7.26 14.09
N ALA A 4 -5.63 -7.68 12.87
CA ALA A 4 -6.58 -8.25 11.91
C ALA A 4 -6.73 -9.77 12.04
N LYS A 5 -6.02 -10.40 12.99
CA LYS A 5 -6.07 -11.85 13.19
C LYS A 5 -7.48 -12.26 13.64
N GLY A 6 -8.10 -13.18 12.91
CA GLY A 6 -9.46 -13.66 13.18
C GLY A 6 -10.60 -12.77 12.67
N LEU A 7 -10.30 -11.69 11.94
CA LEU A 7 -11.30 -10.84 11.30
C LEU A 7 -11.25 -11.02 9.78
N GLU A 8 -12.39 -10.90 9.10
CA GLU A 8 -12.51 -10.96 7.65
C GLU A 8 -13.32 -9.79 7.12
N PHE A 9 -12.99 -9.32 5.92
CA PHE A 9 -13.60 -8.13 5.32
C PHE A 9 -13.83 -8.37 3.81
N SER A 10 -14.93 -7.82 3.27
CA SER A 10 -15.21 -7.88 1.82
C SER A 10 -14.08 -7.24 1.02
N VAL A 11 -13.62 -6.08 1.47
CA VAL A 11 -12.55 -5.32 0.82
C VAL A 11 -11.47 -4.98 1.83
N VAL A 12 -10.21 -5.28 1.49
CA VAL A 12 -9.04 -4.92 2.30
C VAL A 12 -8.11 -4.03 1.49
N PHE A 13 -7.64 -2.95 2.13
CA PHE A 13 -6.59 -2.09 1.61
C PHE A 13 -5.32 -2.30 2.41
N TRP A 14 -4.30 -2.80 1.75
CA TRP A 14 -2.96 -2.87 2.30
C TRP A 14 -2.13 -1.68 1.86
N ALA A 15 -1.87 -0.80 2.82
CA ALA A 15 -1.13 0.41 2.59
C ALA A 15 0.37 0.21 2.79
N GLY A 16 1.18 0.77 1.89
CA GLY A 16 2.63 0.87 2.06
C GLY A 16 3.39 -0.44 1.89
N CYS A 17 3.00 -1.23 0.88
CA CYS A 17 3.75 -2.40 0.43
C CYS A 17 5.06 -1.96 -0.23
N GLU A 18 6.00 -1.50 0.58
CA GLU A 18 7.25 -0.86 0.21
C GLU A 18 8.43 -1.54 0.92
N ALA A 19 9.57 -1.67 0.23
CA ALA A 19 10.77 -2.26 0.80
C ALA A 19 11.20 -1.53 2.09
N GLY A 20 11.44 -2.31 3.15
CA GLY A 20 11.82 -1.82 4.48
C GLY A 20 10.66 -1.34 5.36
N ILE A 21 9.43 -1.29 4.82
CA ILE A 21 8.19 -1.11 5.60
C ILE A 21 7.42 -2.43 5.63
N ILE A 22 7.26 -3.08 4.48
CA ILE A 22 6.68 -4.40 4.32
C ILE A 22 7.57 -5.18 3.34
N PRO A 23 8.34 -6.18 3.78
CA PRO A 23 8.55 -6.56 5.18
C PRO A 23 9.26 -5.47 5.99
N TRP A 24 9.02 -5.44 7.31
CA TRP A 24 9.80 -4.60 8.21
C TRP A 24 11.25 -5.08 8.26
N LYS A 25 12.19 -4.19 7.91
CA LYS A 25 13.61 -4.55 7.71
C LYS A 25 14.30 -5.20 8.91
N ASP A 26 13.82 -4.95 10.13
CA ASP A 26 14.44 -5.45 11.36
C ASP A 26 13.62 -6.59 12.01
N ALA A 27 12.57 -7.07 11.33
CA ALA A 27 11.75 -8.18 11.80
C ALA A 27 12.22 -9.51 11.20
N ASP A 28 11.74 -10.61 11.79
CA ASP A 28 11.91 -11.94 11.23
C ASP A 28 11.17 -12.03 9.88
N MET A 29 11.93 -12.35 8.84
CA MET A 29 11.44 -12.38 7.47
C MET A 29 10.41 -13.49 7.23
N GLU A 30 10.56 -14.64 7.89
CA GLU A 30 9.60 -15.73 7.77
C GLU A 30 8.27 -15.35 8.42
N GLU A 31 8.31 -14.70 9.58
CA GLU A 31 7.10 -14.20 10.25
C GLU A 31 6.44 -13.07 9.46
N GLU A 32 7.20 -12.12 8.91
CA GLU A 32 6.64 -11.07 8.05
C GLU A 32 5.98 -11.65 6.78
N GLU A 33 6.53 -12.73 6.23
CA GLU A 33 5.92 -13.46 5.12
C GLU A 33 4.61 -14.15 5.55
N GLN A 34 4.60 -14.84 6.69
CA GLN A 34 3.38 -15.46 7.21
C GLN A 34 2.30 -14.41 7.46
N LEU A 35 2.66 -13.32 8.11
CA LEU A 35 1.75 -12.22 8.37
C LEU A 35 1.27 -11.60 7.05
N PHE A 36 2.13 -11.54 6.03
CA PHE A 36 1.73 -11.04 4.74
C PHE A 36 0.65 -11.97 4.12
N TYR A 37 0.90 -13.27 4.11
CA TYR A 37 -0.06 -14.25 3.62
C TYR A 37 -1.39 -14.21 4.39
N VAL A 38 -1.33 -14.15 5.72
CA VAL A 38 -2.52 -14.01 6.59
C VAL A 38 -3.27 -12.72 6.27
N GLY A 39 -2.57 -11.61 6.08
CA GLY A 39 -3.15 -10.33 5.67
C GLY A 39 -3.90 -10.42 4.34
N CYS A 40 -3.30 -11.06 3.34
CA CYS A 40 -3.91 -11.26 2.01
C CYS A 40 -5.22 -12.03 2.11
N THR A 41 -5.24 -13.09 2.93
CA THR A 41 -6.42 -13.94 3.13
C THR A 41 -7.52 -13.32 3.98
N ARG A 42 -7.35 -12.09 4.50
CA ARG A 42 -8.44 -11.37 5.20
C ARG A 42 -9.48 -10.79 4.26
N ALA A 43 -9.15 -10.64 2.99
CA ALA A 43 -10.06 -10.17 1.96
C ALA A 43 -10.77 -11.36 1.31
N TRP A 44 -12.10 -11.29 1.20
CA TRP A 44 -12.86 -12.33 0.50
C TRP A 44 -13.46 -11.88 -0.85
N GLU A 45 -13.59 -10.57 -1.14
CA GLU A 45 -13.95 -10.08 -2.48
C GLU A 45 -12.79 -9.37 -3.19
N LYS A 46 -12.18 -8.36 -2.55
CA LYS A 46 -11.14 -7.52 -3.18
C LYS A 46 -10.01 -7.17 -2.23
N LEU A 47 -8.78 -7.33 -2.72
CA LEU A 47 -7.56 -6.92 -2.05
C LEU A 47 -6.85 -5.84 -2.87
N PHE A 48 -6.55 -4.71 -2.24
CA PHE A 48 -5.78 -3.63 -2.86
C PHE A 48 -4.44 -3.48 -2.14
N LEU A 49 -3.34 -3.76 -2.84
CA LEU A 49 -1.98 -3.49 -2.36
C LEU A 49 -1.51 -2.16 -2.93
N THR A 50 -0.98 -1.28 -2.09
CA THR A 50 -0.56 0.06 -2.51
C THR A 50 0.89 0.35 -2.13
N CYS A 51 1.61 0.96 -3.06
CA CYS A 51 2.98 1.44 -2.89
C CYS A 51 3.02 2.94 -3.25
N ALA A 52 3.65 3.75 -2.40
CA ALA A 52 3.88 5.16 -2.68
C ALA A 52 5.27 5.35 -3.32
N GLY A 53 5.35 6.01 -4.48
CA GLY A 53 6.66 6.27 -5.11
C GLY A 53 7.59 7.15 -4.25
N ARG A 54 7.03 7.99 -3.36
CA ARG A 54 7.78 8.75 -2.35
C ARG A 54 6.98 8.78 -1.05
N ARG A 55 7.65 8.57 0.09
CA ARG A 55 7.04 8.60 1.42
C ARG A 55 7.86 9.47 2.36
N ARG A 56 7.16 10.21 3.24
CA ARG A 56 7.80 10.90 4.36
C ARG A 56 7.79 9.96 5.57
N LEU A 57 8.96 9.55 6.02
CA LEU A 57 9.14 8.69 7.18
C LEU A 57 10.16 9.34 8.13
N TYR A 58 9.82 9.45 9.42
CA TYR A 58 10.65 10.12 10.44
C TYR A 58 11.15 11.51 10.01
N GLY A 59 10.25 12.31 9.41
CA GLY A 59 10.55 13.67 8.94
C GLY A 59 11.31 13.76 7.61
N ARG A 60 11.92 12.67 7.13
CA ARG A 60 12.68 12.61 5.87
C ARG A 60 11.82 12.10 4.73
N LEU A 61 11.97 12.70 3.54
CA LEU A 61 11.31 12.26 2.32
C LEU A 61 12.22 11.26 1.59
N SER A 62 11.75 10.03 1.43
CA SER A 62 12.48 8.97 0.74
C SER A 62 11.72 8.51 -0.50
N THR A 63 12.46 8.14 -1.54
CA THR A 63 11.92 7.38 -2.67
C THR A 63 11.77 5.94 -2.22
N MET A 64 10.63 5.33 -2.50
CA MET A 64 10.35 3.96 -2.06
C MET A 64 10.38 3.02 -3.26
N VAL A 65 10.79 1.80 -2.98
CA VAL A 65 10.74 0.67 -3.91
C VAL A 65 9.61 -0.24 -3.46
N GLU A 66 9.00 -0.94 -4.41
CA GLU A 66 7.95 -1.91 -4.11
C GLU A 66 8.44 -3.04 -3.19
N SER A 67 7.52 -3.55 -2.38
CA SER A 67 7.79 -4.68 -1.52
C SER A 67 8.21 -5.91 -2.35
N PRO A 68 9.23 -6.67 -1.91
CA PRO A 68 9.57 -7.96 -2.52
C PRO A 68 8.43 -8.99 -2.43
N PHE A 69 7.48 -8.82 -1.50
CA PHE A 69 6.32 -9.71 -1.42
C PHE A 69 5.35 -9.55 -2.59
N ILE A 70 5.35 -8.40 -3.27
CA ILE A 70 4.51 -8.19 -4.46
C ILE A 70 4.95 -9.13 -5.60
N SER A 71 6.26 -9.35 -5.77
CA SER A 71 6.77 -10.27 -6.79
C SER A 71 6.47 -11.75 -6.53
N ARG A 72 5.99 -12.10 -5.34
CA ARG A 72 5.59 -13.48 -5.00
C ARG A 72 4.14 -13.78 -5.38
N ILE A 73 3.36 -12.76 -5.75
CA ILE A 73 1.98 -12.95 -6.18
C ILE A 73 2.01 -13.57 -7.59
N PRO A 74 1.36 -14.72 -7.81
CA PRO A 74 1.33 -15.36 -9.11
C PRO A 74 0.84 -14.43 -10.22
N GLU A 75 1.49 -14.53 -11.37
CA GLU A 75 1.09 -13.79 -12.56
C GLU A 75 -0.36 -14.13 -12.94
N GLY A 76 -1.13 -13.12 -13.32
CA GLY A 76 -2.54 -13.26 -13.67
C GLY A 76 -3.54 -13.12 -12.50
N LEU A 77 -3.08 -13.14 -11.24
CA LEU A 77 -3.96 -12.90 -10.08
C LEU A 77 -4.06 -11.42 -9.68
N ALA A 78 -3.10 -10.59 -10.07
CA ALA A 78 -3.05 -9.18 -9.72
C ALA A 78 -3.01 -8.27 -10.95
N GLY A 79 -3.87 -7.25 -10.96
CA GLY A 79 -3.81 -6.15 -11.93
C GLY A 79 -3.02 -4.97 -11.35
N ARG A 80 -2.06 -4.44 -12.12
CA ARG A 80 -1.26 -3.29 -11.70
C ARG A 80 -1.85 -1.99 -12.24
N THR A 81 -2.20 -1.06 -11.35
CA THR A 81 -2.69 0.27 -11.74
C THR A 81 -1.80 1.37 -11.17
N VAL A 82 -1.24 2.21 -12.05
CA VAL A 82 -0.49 3.39 -11.64
C VAL A 82 -1.44 4.58 -11.57
N VAL A 83 -1.73 5.05 -10.35
CA VAL A 83 -2.58 6.22 -10.14
C VAL A 83 -1.79 7.49 -10.47
N ARG A 84 -2.07 8.09 -11.63
CA ARG A 84 -1.50 9.39 -12.00
C ARG A 84 -2.23 10.50 -11.25
N LYS A 85 -1.50 11.38 -10.55
CA LYS A 85 -2.07 12.61 -10.00
C LYS A 85 -2.59 13.47 -11.16
N LYS A 86 -3.91 13.60 -11.32
CA LYS A 86 -4.47 14.70 -12.13
C LYS A 86 -4.09 16.01 -11.45
N LYS A 87 -3.46 16.94 -12.19
CA LYS A 87 -3.32 18.32 -11.74
C LYS A 87 -4.75 18.86 -11.59
N VAL A 88 -5.23 18.98 -10.36
CA VAL A 88 -6.44 19.74 -10.08
C VAL A 88 -6.07 21.18 -10.40
N GLN A 89 -6.50 21.68 -11.57
CA GLN A 89 -6.51 23.10 -11.83
C GLN A 89 -7.46 23.71 -10.81
N ARG A 90 -6.92 24.18 -9.68
CA ARG A 90 -7.61 25.17 -8.87
C ARG A 90 -7.79 26.37 -9.78
N ARG A 91 -8.91 26.44 -10.50
CA ARG A 91 -9.38 27.71 -11.05
C ARG A 91 -9.48 28.61 -9.84
N ALA A 92 -8.56 29.54 -9.71
CA ALA A 92 -8.72 30.68 -8.83
C ALA A 92 -9.93 31.43 -9.36
N ARG A 93 -11.13 31.03 -8.92
CA ARG A 93 -12.26 31.93 -8.87
C ARG A 93 -11.88 32.91 -7.78
N GLN A 94 -11.12 33.94 -8.17
CA GLN A 94 -11.10 35.19 -7.45
C GLN A 94 -12.57 35.60 -7.38
N LEU A 95 -13.18 35.41 -6.21
CA LEU A 95 -14.44 36.06 -5.90
C LEU A 95 -14.10 37.54 -5.95
N SER A 96 -14.52 38.22 -7.02
CA SER A 96 -14.53 39.67 -7.07
C SER A 96 -15.49 40.11 -5.98
N LEU A 97 -14.91 40.43 -4.83
CA LEU A 97 -15.62 41.00 -3.69
C LEU A 97 -15.41 42.52 -3.76
N PHE A 98 -15.79 43.09 -4.90
CA PHE A 98 -16.03 44.51 -5.16
C PHE A 98 -16.97 44.60 -6.37
#